data_AF-A0A4R6W1P9-F1
#
_entry.id   AF-A0A4R6W1P9-F1
#
_cell.length_a   1.000
_cell.length_b   1.000
_cell.length_c   1.000
_cell.angle_alpha   90.00
_cell.angle_beta   90.00
_cell.angle_gamma   90.00
#
_symmetry.space_group_name_H-M   'P 1'
#
loop_
_entity.id
_entity.type
_entity.pdbx_description
1 polymer ?
#
loop_
_entity_poly.entity_id
_entity_poly.type
_entity_poly.pdbx_seq_one_letter_code
_entity_poly.pdbx_strand_id
1 'polypeptide(L)'
;MRHLFFGMVLGLGLMSSPLSAQELSPSPLSEVIKTDGLAAGLEFAAQQPESDRKKFVLGALNTLQAVEHILQVRYNNYSGRLPLVPGGTTQLRLNPNAKFDPAFIENALVGAADKLATAQGHLENLGEDEFALVINLDDIWFDVDADGKRAPDEGLRAFLGAALNVPEPEEGQMPIVQFDRADGRWLLAYTHVLQGMAEMVLSVDPTPAMTKVTEGVARMRELGMVHRDPIFGDDNIIDTIAVIINALHGPADQARTQKALGHFQGMIAANKEFWRLVALEEDDQAEWLPNPDQQSAFGIPVTAEVAAGWQDVLNELEAVLAGDALVPFWRVEGHGGEPVGININKFLTAPGDLDLFLMVHGAAFAPYMERGRVVDIDVLERFSELTGGQGGMFALWFN
;
A
#
# COMPACT_ATOMS: atom_id res chain seq x y z
N MET A 1 -0.15 -39.92 20.63
CA MET A 1 -0.82 -39.79 21.94
C MET A 1 -1.67 -38.53 21.86
N ARG A 2 -2.92 -38.60 21.40
CA ARG A 2 -4.14 -39.01 22.12
C ARG A 2 -4.36 -38.19 23.40
N HIS A 3 -5.39 -37.33 23.35
CA HIS A 3 -6.25 -36.86 24.45
C HIS A 3 -5.66 -35.80 25.39
N LEU A 4 -6.38 -34.86 26.00
CA LEU A 4 -7.77 -34.39 26.04
C LEU A 4 -7.82 -33.23 27.07
N PHE A 5 -8.85 -32.38 26.99
CA PHE A 5 -9.57 -31.56 28.01
C PHE A 5 -9.89 -30.19 27.36
N PHE A 6 -11.06 -29.94 26.76
CA PHE A 6 -12.46 -29.97 27.20
C PHE A 6 -12.78 -29.02 28.37
N GLY A 7 -13.49 -27.93 28.03
CA GLY A 7 -14.21 -27.05 28.94
C GLY A 7 -15.34 -26.37 28.16
N MET A 8 -16.57 -26.79 28.44
CA MET A 8 -17.83 -26.45 27.77
C MET A 8 -18.69 -25.66 28.75
N VAL A 9 -19.27 -24.52 28.33
CA VAL A 9 -20.48 -23.89 28.92
C VAL A 9 -21.23 -23.21 27.77
N LEU A 10 -22.31 -23.81 27.26
CA LEU A 10 -23.72 -23.35 27.38
C LEU A 10 -23.89 -21.82 27.23
N GLY A 11 -24.60 -21.26 26.24
CA GLY A 11 -25.85 -21.71 25.65
C GLY A 11 -26.98 -20.79 26.10
N LEU A 12 -27.14 -19.64 25.46
CA LEU A 12 -28.39 -18.86 25.42
C LEU A 12 -28.64 -18.47 23.97
N GLY A 13 -29.56 -19.21 23.35
CA GLY A 13 -30.06 -18.89 22.02
C GLY A 13 -30.92 -17.63 22.09
N LEU A 14 -30.49 -16.60 21.40
CA LEU A 14 -31.40 -15.73 20.68
C LEU A 14 -31.43 -16.27 19.25
N MET A 15 -32.56 -16.84 18.86
CA MET A 15 -32.86 -17.04 17.46
C MET A 15 -33.04 -15.66 16.84
N SER A 16 -31.94 -15.03 16.41
CA SER A 16 -32.00 -14.14 15.27
C SER A 16 -32.43 -15.00 14.10
N SER A 17 -33.66 -14.80 13.64
CA SER A 17 -34.03 -15.22 12.30
C SER A 17 -32.93 -14.70 11.36
N PRO A 18 -32.36 -15.51 10.46
CA PRO A 18 -31.53 -14.94 9.41
C PRO A 18 -32.42 -13.95 8.68
N LEU A 19 -32.18 -12.66 8.87
CA LEU A 19 -32.65 -11.66 7.94
C LEU A 19 -32.13 -12.19 6.60
N SER A 20 -33.05 -12.51 5.69
CA SER A 20 -32.70 -13.12 4.42
C SER A 20 -31.66 -12.23 3.76
N ALA A 21 -30.39 -12.65 3.74
CA ALA A 21 -29.36 -11.98 2.97
C ALA A 21 -29.87 -11.96 1.54
N GLN A 22 -30.25 -10.77 1.07
CA GLN A 22 -30.59 -10.58 -0.32
C GLN A 22 -29.32 -10.93 -1.10
N GLU A 23 -29.41 -11.84 -2.09
CA GLU A 23 -28.26 -12.19 -2.92
C GLU A 23 -27.73 -10.92 -3.58
N LEU A 24 -26.64 -10.37 -3.04
CA LEU A 24 -25.94 -9.21 -3.57
C LEU A 24 -25.46 -9.54 -4.98
N SER A 25 -26.07 -8.89 -5.97
CA SER A 25 -25.72 -9.08 -7.37
C SER A 25 -24.69 -8.04 -7.79
N PRO A 26 -23.55 -8.46 -8.38
CA PRO A 26 -22.54 -7.52 -8.86
C PRO A 26 -23.12 -6.49 -9.84
N SER A 27 -22.60 -5.27 -9.78
CA SER A 27 -23.01 -4.19 -10.68
C SER A 27 -22.62 -4.47 -12.14
N PRO A 28 -23.26 -3.83 -13.14
CA PRO A 28 -22.86 -3.98 -14.54
C PRO A 28 -21.38 -3.66 -14.81
N LEU A 29 -20.79 -2.77 -14.02
CA LEU A 29 -19.36 -2.47 -14.09
C LEU A 29 -18.50 -3.71 -13.80
N SER A 30 -18.90 -4.56 -12.84
CA SER A 30 -18.18 -5.79 -12.49
C SER A 30 -18.03 -6.71 -13.71
N GLU A 31 -19.12 -6.89 -14.48
CA GLU A 31 -19.09 -7.74 -15.69
C GLU A 31 -18.29 -7.09 -16.84
N VAL A 32 -18.31 -5.77 -16.97
CA VAL A 32 -17.45 -5.05 -17.93
C VAL A 32 -15.99 -5.26 -17.60
N ILE A 33 -15.57 -5.09 -16.33
CA ILE A 33 -14.18 -5.30 -15.92
C ILE A 33 -13.79 -6.75 -16.18
N LYS A 34 -14.62 -7.72 -15.77
CA LYS A 34 -14.38 -9.15 -15.97
C LYS A 34 -14.10 -9.53 -17.42
N THR A 35 -14.86 -8.94 -18.35
CA THR A 35 -14.83 -9.31 -19.76
C THR A 35 -13.79 -8.52 -20.55
N ASP A 36 -13.75 -7.21 -20.33
CA ASP A 36 -13.07 -6.24 -21.21
C ASP A 36 -11.97 -5.44 -20.48
N GLY A 37 -11.77 -5.66 -19.17
CA GLY A 37 -10.67 -5.09 -18.40
C GLY A 37 -10.91 -3.66 -17.87
N LEU A 38 -9.90 -3.10 -17.21
CA LEU A 38 -9.98 -1.81 -16.53
C LEU A 38 -10.22 -0.63 -17.48
N ALA A 39 -9.61 -0.66 -18.67
CA ALA A 39 -9.78 0.39 -19.67
C ALA A 39 -11.25 0.51 -20.15
N ALA A 40 -11.90 -0.62 -20.45
CA ALA A 40 -13.31 -0.66 -20.79
C ALA A 40 -14.20 -0.23 -19.60
N GLY A 41 -13.80 -0.59 -18.38
CA GLY A 41 -14.44 -0.10 -17.15
C GLY A 41 -14.44 1.44 -17.05
N LEU A 42 -13.33 2.09 -17.41
CA LEU A 42 -13.24 3.56 -17.40
C LEU A 42 -14.13 4.19 -18.47
N GLU A 43 -14.16 3.62 -19.69
CA GLU A 43 -15.05 4.08 -20.75
C GLU A 43 -16.52 3.95 -20.35
N PHE A 44 -16.89 2.82 -19.73
CA PHE A 44 -18.21 2.59 -19.18
C PHE A 44 -18.56 3.61 -18.10
N ALA A 45 -17.64 3.88 -17.17
CA ALA A 45 -17.82 4.83 -16.08
C ALA A 45 -17.97 6.27 -16.59
N ALA A 46 -17.18 6.67 -17.60
CA ALA A 46 -17.21 8.01 -18.17
C ALA A 46 -18.58 8.36 -18.80
N GLN A 47 -19.30 7.35 -19.30
CA GLN A 47 -20.63 7.49 -19.89
C GLN A 47 -21.77 7.57 -18.86
N GLN A 48 -21.49 7.30 -17.58
CA GLN A 48 -22.51 7.39 -16.53
C GLN A 48 -22.87 8.86 -16.23
N PRO A 49 -24.08 9.13 -15.70
CA PRO A 49 -24.43 10.45 -15.20
C PRO A 49 -23.49 10.92 -14.07
N GLU A 50 -23.22 12.23 -14.04
CA GLU A 50 -22.46 12.83 -12.94
C GLU A 50 -23.12 12.53 -11.59
N SER A 51 -22.36 11.91 -10.69
CA SER A 51 -22.78 11.47 -9.36
C SER A 51 -21.53 11.15 -8.53
N ASP A 52 -21.66 11.10 -7.21
CA ASP A 52 -20.54 10.69 -6.34
C ASP A 52 -20.14 9.23 -6.60
N ARG A 53 -21.10 8.36 -6.93
CA ARG A 53 -20.81 7.00 -7.42
C ARG A 53 -19.91 7.00 -8.66
N LYS A 54 -20.17 7.87 -9.64
CA LYS A 54 -19.32 7.98 -10.84
C LYS A 54 -17.90 8.42 -10.47
N LYS A 55 -17.77 9.44 -9.62
CA LYS A 55 -16.46 9.93 -9.16
C LYS A 55 -15.70 8.83 -8.42
N PHE A 56 -16.37 8.10 -7.52
CA PHE A 56 -15.78 6.95 -6.82
C PHE A 56 -15.28 5.90 -7.81
N VAL A 57 -16.12 5.48 -8.77
CA VAL A 57 -15.74 4.50 -9.80
C VAL A 57 -14.54 4.97 -10.62
N LEU A 58 -14.53 6.23 -11.07
CA LEU A 58 -13.39 6.78 -11.80
C LEU A 58 -12.12 6.83 -10.95
N GLY A 59 -12.24 7.18 -9.66
CA GLY A 59 -11.15 7.13 -8.69
C GLY A 59 -10.58 5.71 -8.50
N ALA A 60 -11.46 4.74 -8.26
CA ALA A 60 -11.11 3.33 -8.09
C ALA A 60 -10.41 2.75 -9.31
N LEU A 61 -10.97 2.96 -10.51
CA LEU A 61 -10.41 2.43 -11.74
C LEU A 61 -9.06 3.07 -12.10
N ASN A 62 -8.89 4.39 -11.91
CA ASN A 62 -7.59 5.04 -12.11
C ASN A 62 -6.53 4.53 -11.10
N THR A 63 -6.95 4.23 -9.86
CA THR A 63 -6.05 3.64 -8.86
C THR A 63 -5.61 2.23 -9.29
N LEU A 64 -6.54 1.39 -9.76
CA LEU A 64 -6.21 0.07 -10.29
C LEU A 64 -5.33 0.16 -11.54
N GLN A 65 -5.56 1.13 -12.43
CA GLN A 65 -4.68 1.35 -13.58
C GLN A 65 -3.26 1.77 -13.19
N ALA A 66 -3.06 2.41 -12.04
CA ALA A 66 -1.72 2.71 -11.54
C ALA A 66 -0.94 1.41 -11.24
N VAL A 67 -1.62 0.42 -10.65
CA VAL A 67 -1.08 -0.92 -10.44
C VAL A 67 -0.81 -1.62 -11.77
N GLU A 68 -1.78 -1.64 -12.68
CA GLU A 68 -1.62 -2.22 -14.02
C GLU A 68 -0.41 -1.64 -14.76
N HIS A 69 -0.23 -0.32 -14.71
CA HIS A 69 0.90 0.37 -15.32
C HIS A 69 2.25 -0.10 -14.76
N ILE A 70 2.36 -0.24 -13.43
CA ILE A 70 3.60 -0.76 -12.80
C ILE A 70 3.87 -2.18 -13.29
N LEU A 71 2.84 -3.02 -13.35
CA LEU A 71 2.95 -4.41 -13.81
C LEU A 71 3.37 -4.48 -15.28
N GLN A 72 2.78 -3.66 -16.16
CA GLN A 72 3.12 -3.59 -17.58
C GLN A 72 4.55 -3.08 -17.81
N VAL A 73 4.97 -2.04 -17.10
CA VAL A 73 6.36 -1.54 -17.19
C VAL A 73 7.33 -2.62 -16.72
N ARG A 74 7.05 -3.30 -15.62
CA ARG A 74 7.89 -4.41 -15.15
C ARG A 74 7.89 -5.57 -16.14
N TYR A 75 6.74 -6.00 -16.66
CA TYR A 75 6.64 -7.09 -17.63
C TYR A 75 7.47 -6.84 -18.90
N ASN A 76 7.54 -5.60 -19.37
CA ASN A 76 8.29 -5.23 -20.56
C ASN A 76 9.80 -5.06 -20.33
N ASN A 77 10.23 -4.79 -19.09
CA ASN A 77 11.61 -4.40 -18.80
C ASN A 77 12.36 -5.37 -17.87
N TYR A 78 11.67 -6.04 -16.96
CA TYR A 78 12.31 -6.88 -15.94
C TYR A 78 11.41 -8.01 -15.45
N SER A 79 11.71 -9.24 -15.87
CA SER A 79 11.01 -10.46 -15.44
C SER A 79 11.61 -11.12 -14.19
N GLY A 80 12.70 -10.56 -13.64
CA GLY A 80 13.33 -11.06 -12.42
C GLY A 80 12.59 -10.67 -11.15
N ARG A 81 13.01 -11.24 -10.01
CA ARG A 81 12.59 -10.77 -8.68
C ARG A 81 13.49 -9.61 -8.24
N LEU A 82 12.89 -8.60 -7.64
CA LEU A 82 13.59 -7.53 -6.93
C LEU A 82 13.45 -7.79 -5.43
N PRO A 83 14.31 -8.64 -4.83
CA PRO A 83 14.28 -8.84 -3.40
C PRO A 83 14.48 -7.49 -2.69
N LEU A 84 13.81 -7.26 -1.56
CA LEU A 84 13.84 -5.99 -0.79
C LEU A 84 13.05 -4.82 -1.38
N VAL A 85 12.46 -4.95 -2.58
CA VAL A 85 11.49 -3.98 -3.11
C VAL A 85 10.08 -4.50 -2.84
N PRO A 86 9.21 -3.76 -2.11
CA PRO A 86 7.81 -4.15 -1.91
C PRO A 86 7.11 -4.46 -3.25
N GLY A 87 6.39 -5.59 -3.33
CA GLY A 87 5.78 -6.08 -4.58
C GLY A 87 6.77 -6.56 -5.66
N GLY A 88 8.08 -6.39 -5.46
CA GLY A 88 9.14 -6.83 -6.38
C GLY A 88 9.34 -8.34 -6.44
N THR A 89 8.73 -9.10 -5.53
CA THR A 89 8.77 -10.56 -5.46
C THR A 89 7.61 -11.22 -6.21
N THR A 90 6.58 -10.46 -6.60
CA THR A 90 5.46 -10.95 -7.40
C THR A 90 5.98 -11.66 -8.64
N GLN A 91 5.50 -12.88 -8.89
CA GLN A 91 5.90 -13.64 -10.06
C GLN A 91 5.06 -13.19 -11.26
N LEU A 92 5.73 -12.67 -12.28
CA LEU A 92 5.11 -12.39 -13.57
C LEU A 92 5.50 -13.47 -14.55
N ARG A 93 4.62 -13.78 -15.51
CA ARG A 93 5.00 -14.60 -16.66
C ARG A 93 6.18 -13.97 -17.40
N LEU A 94 7.04 -14.82 -17.96
CA LEU A 94 8.23 -14.38 -18.66
C LEU A 94 7.87 -13.75 -20.01
N ASN A 95 8.26 -12.49 -20.21
CA ASN A 95 8.24 -11.87 -21.52
C ASN A 95 9.55 -12.19 -22.28
N PRO A 96 9.53 -13.02 -23.35
CA PRO A 96 10.73 -13.35 -24.11
C PRO A 96 11.30 -12.16 -24.89
N ASN A 97 10.50 -11.11 -25.09
CA ASN A 97 10.89 -9.90 -25.81
C ASN A 97 11.29 -8.76 -24.86
N ALA A 98 11.23 -8.97 -23.54
CA ALA A 98 11.60 -7.94 -22.58
C ALA A 98 13.05 -7.52 -22.76
N LYS A 99 13.28 -6.21 -22.64
CA LYS A 99 14.61 -5.61 -22.67
C LYS A 99 14.82 -4.85 -21.40
N PHE A 100 15.89 -5.16 -20.68
CA PHE A 100 16.22 -4.42 -19.48
C PHE A 100 16.47 -2.95 -19.79
N ASP A 101 15.71 -2.09 -19.14
CA ASP A 101 15.89 -0.64 -19.11
C ASP A 101 16.13 -0.23 -17.65
N PRO A 102 17.31 0.31 -17.27
CA PRO A 102 17.56 0.73 -15.90
C PRO A 102 16.59 1.81 -15.39
N ALA A 103 15.89 2.54 -16.28
CA ALA A 103 14.89 3.53 -15.91
C ALA A 103 13.48 2.95 -15.63
N PHE A 104 13.30 1.63 -15.67
CA PHE A 104 11.96 1.04 -15.56
C PHE A 104 11.26 1.36 -14.23
N ILE A 105 11.99 1.49 -13.12
CA ILE A 105 11.40 1.86 -11.82
C ILE A 105 10.89 3.30 -11.86
N GLU A 106 11.70 4.22 -12.38
CA GLU A 106 11.32 5.62 -12.56
C GLU A 106 10.07 5.73 -13.46
N ASN A 107 10.09 5.08 -14.63
CA ASN A 107 8.98 5.08 -15.58
C ASN A 107 7.69 4.47 -15.00
N ALA A 108 7.82 3.41 -14.19
CA ALA A 108 6.69 2.79 -13.51
C ALA A 108 6.09 3.76 -12.47
N LEU A 109 6.92 4.36 -11.63
CA LEU A 109 6.46 5.24 -10.55
C LEU A 109 5.91 6.57 -11.07
N VAL A 110 6.52 7.18 -12.07
CA VAL A 110 6.00 8.42 -12.69
C VAL A 110 4.63 8.17 -13.32
N GLY A 111 4.50 7.14 -14.16
CA GLY A 111 3.22 6.87 -14.81
C GLY A 111 2.14 6.33 -13.86
N ALA A 112 2.52 5.70 -12.75
CA ALA A 112 1.60 5.36 -11.67
C ALA A 112 1.14 6.61 -10.90
N ALA A 113 2.07 7.53 -10.58
CA ALA A 113 1.75 8.79 -9.90
C ALA A 113 0.76 9.64 -10.72
N ASP A 114 0.91 9.73 -12.05
CA ASP A 114 -0.05 10.45 -12.90
C ASP A 114 -1.48 9.88 -12.82
N LYS A 115 -1.60 8.55 -12.77
CA LYS A 115 -2.89 7.86 -12.63
C LYS A 115 -3.48 8.04 -11.24
N LEU A 116 -2.65 7.96 -10.19
CA LEU A 116 -3.07 8.21 -8.81
C LEU A 116 -3.50 9.67 -8.62
N ALA A 117 -2.83 10.64 -9.23
CA ALA A 117 -3.23 12.05 -9.20
C ALA A 117 -4.60 12.25 -9.89
N THR A 118 -4.85 11.54 -10.99
CA THR A 118 -6.17 11.53 -11.65
C THR A 118 -7.23 10.92 -10.74
N ALA A 119 -6.92 9.79 -10.08
CA ALA A 119 -7.81 9.16 -9.11
C ALA A 119 -8.16 10.10 -7.94
N GLN A 120 -7.15 10.77 -7.38
CA GLN A 120 -7.32 11.76 -6.33
C GLN A 120 -8.26 12.89 -6.74
N GLY A 121 -8.07 13.45 -7.93
CA GLY A 121 -8.94 14.50 -8.44
C GLY A 121 -10.41 14.08 -8.47
N HIS A 122 -10.73 12.80 -8.67
CA HIS A 122 -12.10 12.31 -8.55
C HIS A 122 -12.55 12.13 -7.10
N LEU A 123 -11.71 11.52 -6.26
CA LEU A 123 -12.05 11.13 -4.88
C LEU A 123 -12.11 12.33 -3.92
N GLU A 124 -11.25 13.33 -4.08
CA GLU A 124 -11.30 14.58 -3.31
C GLU A 124 -12.64 15.33 -3.51
N ASN A 125 -13.20 15.22 -4.72
CA ASN A 125 -14.44 15.87 -5.13
C ASN A 125 -15.70 15.05 -4.85
N LEU A 126 -15.61 13.94 -4.09
CA LEU A 126 -16.78 13.26 -3.55
C LEU A 126 -17.57 14.22 -2.66
N GLY A 127 -18.86 14.38 -2.96
CA GLY A 127 -19.81 15.14 -2.18
C GLY A 127 -20.36 14.34 -0.99
N GLU A 128 -21.61 14.64 -0.64
CA GLU A 128 -22.32 14.01 0.47
C GLU A 128 -23.36 12.97 0.01
N ASP A 129 -23.48 12.72 -1.30
CA ASP A 129 -24.47 11.77 -1.81
C ASP A 129 -24.08 10.34 -1.41
N GLU A 130 -25.00 9.62 -0.77
CA GLU A 130 -24.80 8.19 -0.49
C GLU A 130 -24.89 7.36 -1.78
N PHE A 131 -24.08 6.32 -1.86
CA PHE A 131 -24.11 5.37 -2.97
C PHE A 131 -23.69 3.97 -2.53
N ALA A 132 -24.09 2.98 -3.33
CA ALA A 132 -23.62 1.61 -3.20
C ALA A 132 -23.05 1.13 -4.56
N LEU A 133 -21.87 0.54 -4.53
CA LEU A 133 -21.24 -0.10 -5.68
C LEU A 133 -20.84 -1.54 -5.33
N VAL A 134 -21.67 -2.49 -5.77
CA VAL A 134 -21.37 -3.92 -5.61
C VAL A 134 -20.39 -4.38 -6.68
N ILE A 135 -19.24 -4.93 -6.28
CA ILE A 135 -18.20 -5.49 -7.13
C ILE A 135 -17.86 -6.89 -6.65
N ASN A 136 -17.76 -7.84 -7.58
CA ASN A 136 -17.12 -9.11 -7.30
C ASN A 136 -15.60 -8.95 -7.45
N LEU A 137 -14.83 -9.14 -6.38
CA LEU A 137 -13.39 -8.95 -6.45
C LEU A 137 -12.68 -9.97 -7.37
N ASP A 138 -13.30 -11.13 -7.64
CA ASP A 138 -12.80 -12.09 -8.63
C ASP A 138 -12.97 -11.60 -10.08
N ASP A 139 -13.77 -10.55 -10.31
CA ASP A 139 -13.92 -9.95 -11.64
C ASP A 139 -12.77 -9.01 -11.98
N ILE A 140 -11.99 -8.55 -10.99
CA ILE A 140 -10.86 -7.63 -11.20
C ILE A 140 -9.62 -8.39 -11.68
N TRP A 141 -9.01 -7.89 -12.75
CA TRP A 141 -7.74 -8.37 -13.31
C TRP A 141 -6.94 -7.22 -13.93
N PHE A 142 -5.64 -7.43 -14.11
CA PHE A 142 -4.71 -6.46 -14.70
C PHE A 142 -4.16 -7.00 -16.01
N ASP A 143 -4.27 -6.24 -17.09
CA ASP A 143 -3.75 -6.62 -18.42
C ASP A 143 -2.22 -6.45 -18.45
N VAL A 144 -1.49 -7.48 -17.98
CA VAL A 144 -0.05 -7.38 -17.70
C VAL A 144 0.77 -7.27 -18.97
N ASP A 145 0.38 -7.93 -20.06
CA ASP A 145 1.07 -7.84 -21.35
C ASP A 145 0.41 -6.89 -22.37
N ALA A 146 -0.65 -6.20 -21.97
CA ALA A 146 -1.37 -5.23 -22.78
C ALA A 146 -2.00 -5.85 -24.05
N ASP A 147 -2.51 -7.09 -23.97
CA ASP A 147 -3.16 -7.78 -25.09
C ASP A 147 -4.70 -7.64 -25.10
N GLY A 148 -5.26 -7.02 -24.06
CA GLY A 148 -6.69 -6.79 -23.88
C GLY A 148 -7.49 -8.03 -23.49
N LYS A 149 -6.86 -9.11 -23.02
CA LYS A 149 -7.53 -10.36 -22.66
C LYS A 149 -7.07 -10.88 -21.32
N ARG A 150 -8.04 -11.30 -20.50
CA ARG A 150 -7.76 -11.89 -19.20
C ARG A 150 -7.02 -13.22 -19.30
N ALA A 151 -5.80 -13.26 -18.78
CA ALA A 151 -5.04 -14.48 -18.54
C ALA A 151 -5.26 -15.04 -17.11
N PRO A 152 -4.98 -16.33 -16.86
CA PRO A 152 -5.14 -16.94 -15.53
C PRO A 152 -4.29 -16.31 -14.42
N ASP A 153 -3.13 -15.74 -14.76
CA ASP A 153 -2.16 -15.12 -13.85
C ASP A 153 -2.38 -13.61 -13.65
N GLU A 154 -3.47 -13.07 -14.19
CA GLU A 154 -3.75 -11.62 -14.18
C GLU A 154 -4.85 -11.21 -13.20
N GLY A 155 -5.52 -12.17 -12.56
CA GLY A 155 -6.55 -11.88 -11.56
C GLY A 155 -5.96 -11.19 -10.34
N LEU A 156 -6.74 -10.30 -9.72
CA LEU A 156 -6.36 -9.56 -8.50
C LEU A 156 -5.77 -10.47 -7.39
N ARG A 157 -6.33 -11.67 -7.23
CA ARG A 157 -5.85 -12.66 -6.24
C ARG A 157 -4.37 -13.01 -6.37
N ALA A 158 -3.86 -13.13 -7.61
CA ALA A 158 -2.45 -13.46 -7.87
C ALA A 158 -1.50 -12.38 -7.33
N PHE A 159 -2.00 -11.15 -7.18
CA PHE A 159 -1.22 -10.00 -6.71
C PHE A 159 -1.40 -9.74 -5.22
N LEU A 160 -2.60 -10.01 -4.66
CA LEU A 160 -2.87 -9.81 -3.24
C LEU A 160 -2.03 -10.72 -2.32
N GLY A 161 -1.87 -12.01 -2.67
CA GLY A 161 -1.03 -12.93 -1.89
C GLY A 161 0.44 -12.49 -1.85
N ALA A 162 0.96 -12.03 -2.99
CA ALA A 162 2.35 -11.54 -3.10
C ALA A 162 2.57 -10.20 -2.37
N ALA A 163 1.59 -9.29 -2.38
CA ALA A 163 1.67 -8.00 -1.69
C ALA A 163 1.61 -8.14 -0.16
N LEU A 164 0.81 -9.08 0.35
CA LEU A 164 0.60 -9.30 1.79
C LEU A 164 1.59 -10.29 2.41
N ASN A 165 2.40 -10.97 1.59
CA ASN A 165 3.23 -12.10 2.00
C ASN A 165 2.41 -13.17 2.78
N VAL A 166 1.12 -13.25 2.47
CA VAL A 166 0.18 -14.25 2.98
C VAL A 166 0.13 -15.36 1.92
N PRO A 167 0.17 -16.65 2.31
CA PRO A 167 -0.02 -17.75 1.37
C PRO A 167 -1.27 -17.49 0.52
N GLU A 168 -1.19 -17.70 -0.80
CA GLU A 168 -2.40 -17.65 -1.63
C GLU A 168 -3.47 -18.55 -0.99
N PRO A 169 -4.71 -18.07 -0.80
CA PRO A 169 -5.77 -18.90 -0.28
C PRO A 169 -5.89 -20.15 -1.15
N GLU A 170 -5.63 -21.33 -0.58
CA GLU A 170 -5.48 -22.59 -1.34
C GLU A 170 -6.74 -22.96 -2.11
N GLU A 171 -7.91 -22.44 -1.71
CA GLU A 171 -9.18 -22.57 -2.41
C GLU A 171 -10.17 -21.55 -1.82
N GLY A 172 -10.67 -20.62 -2.65
CA GLY A 172 -11.65 -19.62 -2.23
C GLY A 172 -11.94 -18.61 -3.34
N GLN A 173 -13.23 -18.31 -3.55
CA GLN A 173 -13.64 -17.15 -4.34
C GLN A 173 -13.34 -15.89 -3.52
N MET A 174 -12.81 -14.85 -4.17
CA MET A 174 -12.75 -13.54 -3.53
C MET A 174 -14.17 -13.07 -3.23
N PRO A 175 -14.39 -12.32 -2.13
CA PRO A 175 -15.73 -11.93 -1.76
C PRO A 175 -16.31 -10.91 -2.74
N ILE A 176 -17.65 -10.87 -2.77
CA ILE A 176 -18.38 -9.71 -3.29
C ILE A 176 -18.33 -8.64 -2.22
N VAL A 177 -18.06 -7.40 -2.62
CA VAL A 177 -17.94 -6.24 -1.75
C VAL A 177 -18.90 -5.16 -2.23
N GLN A 178 -19.61 -4.52 -1.32
CA GLN A 178 -20.33 -3.28 -1.59
C GLN A 178 -19.45 -2.12 -1.14
N PHE A 179 -19.10 -1.25 -2.07
CA PHE A 179 -18.36 -0.03 -1.77
C PHE A 179 -19.30 1.17 -1.62
N ASP A 180 -18.94 2.07 -0.71
CA ASP A 180 -19.72 3.26 -0.40
C ASP A 180 -18.87 4.55 -0.33
N ARG A 181 -19.42 5.58 0.32
CA ARG A 181 -18.76 6.88 0.46
C ARG A 181 -17.58 6.83 1.42
N ALA A 182 -17.64 6.08 2.53
CA ALA A 182 -16.50 5.94 3.42
C ALA A 182 -15.35 5.28 2.68
N ASP A 183 -15.62 4.22 1.92
CA ASP A 183 -14.60 3.56 1.09
C ASP A 183 -13.92 4.51 0.10
N GLY A 184 -14.64 5.53 -0.38
CA GLY A 184 -14.05 6.60 -1.19
C GLY A 184 -12.96 7.38 -0.46
N ARG A 185 -13.11 7.62 0.85
CA ARG A 185 -12.11 8.29 1.70
C ARG A 185 -10.98 7.36 2.08
N TRP A 186 -11.26 6.08 2.31
CA TRP A 186 -10.23 5.05 2.47
C TRP A 186 -9.34 4.96 1.22
N LEU A 187 -9.96 4.88 0.04
CA LEU A 187 -9.22 4.82 -1.21
C LEU A 187 -8.43 6.10 -1.47
N LEU A 188 -8.97 7.27 -1.12
CA LEU A 188 -8.24 8.53 -1.18
C LEU A 188 -6.97 8.49 -0.29
N ALA A 189 -7.07 7.93 0.92
CA ALA A 189 -5.91 7.74 1.79
C ALA A 189 -4.83 6.85 1.13
N TYR A 190 -5.26 5.77 0.46
CA TYR A 190 -4.38 4.89 -0.31
C TYR A 190 -3.69 5.60 -1.48
N THR A 191 -4.40 6.43 -2.24
CA THR A 191 -3.77 7.20 -3.33
C THR A 191 -2.71 8.16 -2.81
N HIS A 192 -2.90 8.73 -1.61
CA HIS A 192 -1.92 9.57 -0.96
C HIS A 192 -0.69 8.76 -0.53
N VAL A 193 -0.84 7.65 0.20
CA VAL A 193 0.32 6.90 0.66
C VAL A 193 1.18 6.36 -0.49
N LEU A 194 0.54 5.88 -1.56
CA LEU A 194 1.24 5.37 -2.74
C LEU A 194 2.00 6.46 -3.48
N GLN A 195 1.43 7.66 -3.62
CA GLN A 195 2.16 8.79 -4.21
C GLN A 195 3.27 9.30 -3.30
N GLY A 196 3.06 9.32 -1.97
CA GLY A 196 4.11 9.67 -1.03
C GLY A 196 5.30 8.71 -1.12
N MET A 197 5.05 7.40 -1.22
CA MET A 197 6.08 6.39 -1.45
C MET A 197 6.78 6.59 -2.81
N ALA A 198 6.03 6.86 -3.88
CA ALA A 198 6.59 7.11 -5.20
C ALA A 198 7.51 8.35 -5.19
N GLU A 199 7.08 9.46 -4.59
CA GLU A 199 7.88 10.68 -4.48
C GLU A 199 9.14 10.46 -3.61
N MET A 200 9.07 9.64 -2.56
CA MET A 200 10.27 9.26 -1.79
C MET A 200 11.28 8.49 -2.63
N VAL A 201 10.84 7.49 -3.41
CA VAL A 201 11.75 6.73 -4.29
C VAL A 201 12.32 7.63 -5.41
N LEU A 202 11.47 8.45 -6.03
CA LEU A 202 11.87 9.39 -7.07
C LEU A 202 12.75 10.53 -6.54
N SER A 203 12.74 10.80 -5.23
CA SER A 203 13.63 11.81 -4.62
C SER A 203 15.11 11.45 -4.72
N VAL A 204 15.42 10.16 -4.78
CA VAL A 204 16.80 9.67 -4.94
C VAL A 204 17.09 9.12 -6.33
N ASP A 205 16.04 8.80 -7.09
CA ASP A 205 16.06 8.22 -8.43
C ASP A 205 17.02 7.00 -8.56
N PRO A 206 16.51 5.76 -8.59
CA PRO A 206 17.38 4.59 -8.70
C PRO A 206 18.04 4.45 -10.08
N THR A 207 17.61 5.17 -11.13
CA THR A 207 18.06 4.97 -12.51
C THR A 207 19.59 5.03 -12.68
N PRO A 208 20.33 6.03 -12.14
CA PRO A 208 21.79 6.08 -12.27
C PRO A 208 22.49 4.94 -11.53
N ALA A 209 21.99 4.55 -10.36
CA ALA A 209 22.52 3.45 -9.57
C ALA A 209 22.31 2.11 -10.28
N MET A 210 21.12 1.88 -10.85
CA MET A 210 20.81 0.71 -11.66
C MET A 210 21.70 0.63 -12.90
N THR A 211 21.84 1.73 -13.64
CA THR A 211 22.72 1.81 -14.82
C THR A 211 24.14 1.38 -14.46
N LYS A 212 24.72 1.97 -13.40
CA LYS A 212 26.07 1.66 -12.96
C LYS A 212 26.27 0.20 -12.57
N VAL A 213 25.33 -0.37 -11.80
CA VAL A 213 25.42 -1.77 -11.36
C VAL A 213 25.29 -2.70 -12.57
N THR A 214 24.32 -2.47 -13.45
CA THR A 214 24.11 -3.30 -14.64
C THR A 214 25.30 -3.25 -15.60
N GLU A 215 25.86 -2.07 -15.88
CA GLU A 215 27.08 -1.93 -16.70
C GLU A 215 28.28 -2.64 -16.07
N GLY A 216 28.43 -2.52 -14.74
CA GLY A 216 29.47 -3.22 -13.98
C GLY A 216 29.35 -4.74 -14.10
N VAL A 217 28.14 -5.28 -13.92
CA VAL A 217 27.86 -6.72 -14.07
C VAL A 217 28.10 -7.18 -15.51
N ALA A 218 27.68 -6.41 -16.51
CA ALA A 218 27.96 -6.72 -17.92
C ALA A 218 29.47 -6.80 -18.17
N ARG A 219 30.24 -5.83 -17.66
CA ARG A 219 31.69 -5.83 -17.80
C ARG A 219 32.36 -7.01 -17.08
N MET A 220 31.88 -7.40 -15.89
CA MET A 220 32.40 -8.59 -15.20
C MET A 220 32.15 -9.86 -16.00
N ARG A 221 30.96 -10.02 -16.61
CA ARG A 221 30.61 -11.17 -17.45
C ARG A 221 31.42 -11.24 -18.75
N GLU A 222 31.79 -10.09 -19.32
CA GLU A 222 32.70 -10.04 -20.48
C GLU A 222 34.11 -10.56 -20.14
N LEU A 223 34.58 -10.30 -18.92
CA LEU A 223 35.95 -10.61 -18.49
C LEU A 223 36.07 -11.98 -17.81
N GLY A 224 34.99 -12.53 -17.27
CA GLY A 224 35.02 -13.79 -16.55
C GLY A 224 33.64 -14.30 -16.13
N MET A 225 33.64 -15.39 -15.36
CA MET A 225 32.42 -15.93 -14.79
C MET A 225 32.06 -15.17 -13.51
N VAL A 226 30.88 -14.55 -13.49
CA VAL A 226 30.28 -14.05 -12.26
C VAL A 226 29.77 -15.26 -11.48
N HIS A 227 30.41 -15.54 -10.35
CA HIS A 227 30.05 -16.66 -9.50
C HIS A 227 28.81 -16.30 -8.67
N ARG A 228 28.08 -17.33 -8.24
CA ARG A 228 27.00 -17.18 -7.25
C ARG A 228 27.55 -16.57 -5.97
N ASP A 229 26.73 -15.76 -5.31
CA ASP A 229 27.11 -15.19 -4.04
C ASP A 229 27.16 -16.29 -2.96
N PRO A 230 28.27 -16.46 -2.22
CA PRO A 230 28.41 -17.53 -1.25
C PRO A 230 27.60 -17.33 0.04
N ILE A 231 27.09 -16.11 0.29
CA ILE A 231 26.34 -15.74 1.50
C ILE A 231 24.84 -15.81 1.23
N PHE A 232 24.38 -15.33 0.07
CA PHE A 232 22.97 -15.15 -0.25
C PHE A 232 22.48 -15.96 -1.47
N GLY A 233 23.37 -16.65 -2.19
CA GLY A 233 22.98 -17.58 -3.26
C GLY A 233 22.81 -16.96 -4.66
N ASP A 234 21.77 -17.39 -5.38
CA ASP A 234 21.50 -17.05 -6.80
C ASP A 234 20.62 -15.79 -6.97
N ASP A 235 20.12 -15.23 -5.86
CA ASP A 235 19.33 -14.01 -5.90
C ASP A 235 20.27 -12.83 -6.19
N ASN A 236 19.90 -11.93 -7.10
CA ASN A 236 20.63 -10.69 -7.43
C ASN A 236 20.64 -9.68 -6.25
N ILE A 237 20.71 -10.16 -5.02
CA ILE A 237 20.56 -9.39 -3.79
C ILE A 237 21.74 -8.48 -3.54
N ILE A 238 22.97 -8.89 -3.87
CA ILE A 238 24.15 -8.01 -3.79
C ILE A 238 24.01 -6.86 -4.78
N ASP A 239 23.58 -7.14 -6.01
CA ASP A 239 23.30 -6.10 -7.01
C ASP A 239 22.19 -5.17 -6.52
N THR A 240 21.12 -5.72 -5.92
CA THR A 240 20.00 -4.93 -5.37
C THR A 240 20.45 -4.04 -4.20
N ILE A 241 21.26 -4.58 -3.27
CA ILE A 241 21.87 -3.81 -2.18
C ILE A 241 22.78 -2.72 -2.75
N ALA A 242 23.58 -3.02 -3.76
CA ALA A 242 24.44 -2.05 -4.41
C ALA A 242 23.64 -0.92 -5.06
N VAL A 243 22.52 -1.24 -5.74
CA VAL A 243 21.59 -0.24 -6.28
C VAL A 243 21.02 0.64 -5.16
N ILE A 244 20.48 0.05 -4.09
CA ILE A 244 19.89 0.80 -2.96
C ILE A 244 20.93 1.73 -2.34
N ILE A 245 22.13 1.22 -2.03
CA ILE A 245 23.20 2.04 -1.43
C ILE A 245 23.64 3.16 -2.37
N ASN A 246 23.80 2.90 -3.68
CA ASN A 246 24.22 3.93 -4.62
C ASN A 246 23.12 4.96 -4.90
N ALA A 247 21.84 4.56 -4.91
CA ALA A 247 20.72 5.48 -5.10
C ALA A 247 20.59 6.43 -3.90
N LEU A 248 20.69 5.89 -2.68
CA LEU A 248 20.62 6.68 -1.45
C LEU A 248 21.87 7.56 -1.22
N HIS A 249 22.99 7.26 -1.88
CA HIS A 249 24.23 8.04 -1.75
C HIS A 249 24.15 9.34 -2.56
N GLY A 250 23.49 10.34 -2.00
CA GLY A 250 23.41 11.69 -2.53
C GLY A 250 22.34 12.53 -1.84
N PRO A 251 22.24 13.82 -2.19
CA PRO A 251 21.16 14.67 -1.70
C PRO A 251 19.85 14.23 -2.35
N ALA A 252 18.83 13.99 -1.53
CA ALA A 252 17.48 13.78 -2.05
C ALA A 252 16.90 15.06 -2.64
N ASP A 253 16.05 14.94 -3.65
CA ASP A 253 15.28 16.04 -4.20
C ASP A 253 14.32 16.60 -3.11
N GLN A 254 14.60 17.83 -2.69
CA GLN A 254 13.84 18.53 -1.66
C GLN A 254 12.38 18.75 -2.07
N ALA A 255 12.10 19.04 -3.35
CA ALA A 255 10.73 19.27 -3.79
C ALA A 255 9.92 17.96 -3.74
N ARG A 256 10.54 16.82 -4.08
CA ARG A 256 9.89 15.51 -4.01
C ARG A 256 9.63 15.05 -2.57
N THR A 257 10.60 15.20 -1.68
CA THR A 257 10.41 14.89 -0.25
C THR A 257 9.34 15.76 0.41
N GLN A 258 9.24 17.04 0.03
CA GLN A 258 8.14 17.93 0.47
C GLN A 258 6.78 17.50 -0.08
N LYS A 259 6.69 17.07 -1.35
CA LYS A 259 5.45 16.48 -1.88
C LYS A 259 5.09 15.20 -1.14
N ALA A 260 6.06 14.33 -0.86
CA ALA A 260 5.84 13.11 -0.10
C ALA A 260 5.26 13.42 1.30
N LEU A 261 5.80 14.42 2.00
CA LEU A 261 5.24 14.90 3.26
C LEU A 261 3.77 15.33 3.12
N GLY A 262 3.45 16.14 2.10
CA GLY A 262 2.08 16.56 1.83
C GLY A 262 1.15 15.38 1.53
N HIS A 263 1.63 14.38 0.79
CA HIS A 263 0.87 13.16 0.55
C HIS A 263 0.65 12.37 1.84
N PHE A 264 1.66 12.14 2.68
CA PHE A 264 1.48 11.41 3.94
C PHE A 264 0.52 12.13 4.90
N GLN A 265 0.54 13.47 4.94
CA GLN A 265 -0.44 14.26 5.69
C GLN A 265 -1.86 14.10 5.11
N GLY A 266 -1.99 14.11 3.77
CA GLY A 266 -3.26 13.87 3.07
C GLY A 266 -3.83 12.47 3.34
N MET A 267 -2.96 11.45 3.43
CA MET A 267 -3.37 10.09 3.82
C MET A 267 -4.03 10.09 5.20
N ILE A 268 -3.40 10.70 6.20
CA ILE A 268 -3.94 10.73 7.56
C ILE A 268 -5.28 11.47 7.60
N ALA A 269 -5.37 12.63 6.92
CA ALA A 269 -6.61 13.40 6.86
C ALA A 269 -7.76 12.63 6.21
N ALA A 270 -7.51 11.97 5.07
CA ALA A 270 -8.49 11.14 4.38
C ALA A 270 -8.89 9.92 5.23
N ASN A 271 -7.94 9.29 5.93
CA ASN A 271 -8.24 8.14 6.77
C ASN A 271 -9.06 8.51 8.01
N LYS A 272 -8.77 9.63 8.67
CA LYS A 272 -9.60 10.13 9.77
C LYS A 272 -11.03 10.42 9.30
N GLU A 273 -11.19 10.96 8.09
CA GLU A 273 -12.51 11.16 7.50
C GLU A 273 -13.22 9.84 7.18
N PHE A 274 -12.50 8.82 6.70
CA PHE A 274 -13.04 7.46 6.57
C PHE A 274 -13.62 6.96 7.90
N TRP A 275 -12.85 6.99 8.99
CA TRP A 275 -13.33 6.53 10.31
C TRP A 275 -14.51 7.35 10.83
N ARG A 276 -14.58 8.64 10.49
CA ARG A 276 -15.72 9.49 10.83
C ARG A 276 -16.98 9.07 10.07
N LEU A 277 -16.85 8.66 8.81
CA LEU A 277 -17.97 8.24 7.95
C LEU A 277 -18.45 6.83 8.28
N VAL A 278 -17.53 5.86 8.38
CA VAL A 278 -17.87 4.45 8.64
C VAL A 278 -18.59 4.28 9.98
N ALA A 279 -18.28 5.12 10.96
CA ALA A 279 -18.95 5.13 12.26
C ALA A 279 -20.42 5.61 12.21
N LEU A 280 -20.87 6.17 11.09
CA LEU A 280 -22.24 6.63 10.87
C LEU A 280 -23.08 5.64 10.05
N GLU A 281 -22.44 4.62 9.47
CA GLU A 281 -23.12 3.63 8.63
C GLU A 281 -23.99 2.68 9.47
N GLU A 282 -25.15 2.34 8.90
CA GLU A 282 -26.14 1.47 9.53
C GLU A 282 -26.39 0.17 8.74
N ASP A 283 -26.01 0.11 7.46
CA ASP A 283 -26.09 -1.12 6.69
C ASP A 283 -24.95 -2.08 7.03
N ASP A 284 -25.14 -3.37 6.77
CA ASP A 284 -24.16 -4.42 7.04
C ASP A 284 -24.13 -5.35 5.81
N GLN A 285 -23.81 -4.76 4.65
CA GLN A 285 -23.98 -5.40 3.35
C GLN A 285 -22.65 -5.61 2.64
N ALA A 286 -21.92 -6.64 3.08
CA ALA A 286 -20.66 -7.06 2.47
C ALA A 286 -19.60 -5.94 2.45
N GLU A 287 -19.33 -5.40 3.63
CA GLU A 287 -18.44 -4.26 3.83
C GLU A 287 -17.00 -4.57 3.42
N TRP A 288 -16.37 -3.66 2.69
CA TRP A 288 -14.93 -3.68 2.48
C TRP A 288 -14.23 -3.52 3.82
N LEU A 289 -14.55 -2.46 4.56
CA LEU A 289 -14.04 -2.16 5.89
C LEU A 289 -15.18 -1.85 6.85
N PRO A 290 -15.51 -2.76 7.79
CA PRO A 290 -16.65 -2.57 8.66
C PRO A 290 -16.33 -1.65 9.86
N ASN A 291 -17.35 -0.98 10.35
CA ASN A 291 -17.42 -0.48 11.72
C ASN A 291 -17.67 -1.64 12.73
N PRO A 292 -17.63 -1.37 14.05
CA PRO A 292 -17.74 -2.43 15.05
C PRO A 292 -19.04 -3.21 15.10
N ASP A 293 -20.11 -2.68 14.52
CA ASP A 293 -21.44 -3.30 14.48
C ASP A 293 -21.72 -4.03 13.14
N GLN A 294 -20.79 -3.93 12.19
CA GLN A 294 -20.85 -4.53 10.85
C GLN A 294 -19.90 -5.74 10.71
N GLN A 295 -20.07 -6.49 9.63
CA GLN A 295 -19.26 -7.63 9.23
C GLN A 295 -18.53 -7.35 7.92
N SER A 296 -17.21 -7.55 7.93
CA SER A 296 -16.41 -7.51 6.71
C SER A 296 -16.80 -8.64 5.77
N ALA A 297 -16.80 -8.35 4.47
CA ALA A 297 -16.90 -9.35 3.41
C ALA A 297 -15.79 -10.43 3.48
N PHE A 298 -14.66 -10.13 4.14
CA PHE A 298 -13.56 -11.07 4.39
C PHE A 298 -13.75 -11.92 5.65
N GLY A 299 -14.78 -11.67 6.45
CA GLY A 299 -15.01 -12.33 7.74
C GLY A 299 -14.01 -11.94 8.83
N ILE A 300 -13.24 -10.87 8.62
CA ILE A 300 -12.29 -10.32 9.60
C ILE A 300 -13.05 -9.32 10.48
N PRO A 301 -13.16 -9.55 11.80
CA PRO A 301 -13.85 -8.63 12.69
C PRO A 301 -12.99 -7.39 12.99
N VAL A 302 -13.63 -6.21 13.01
CA VAL A 302 -13.03 -4.95 13.46
C VAL A 302 -13.78 -4.52 14.72
N THR A 303 -13.17 -4.66 15.90
CA THR A 303 -13.84 -4.24 17.16
C THR A 303 -13.71 -2.73 17.38
N ALA A 304 -14.50 -2.18 18.30
CA ALA A 304 -14.40 -0.78 18.69
C ALA A 304 -13.00 -0.42 19.22
N GLU A 305 -12.36 -1.34 19.93
CA GLU A 305 -10.98 -1.18 20.43
C GLU A 305 -9.97 -1.18 19.29
N VAL A 306 -10.12 -2.05 18.28
CA VAL A 306 -9.25 -2.06 17.09
C VAL A 306 -9.37 -0.76 16.31
N ALA A 307 -10.61 -0.30 16.06
CA ALA A 307 -10.86 0.96 15.36
C ALA A 307 -10.30 2.18 16.12
N ALA A 308 -10.50 2.23 17.45
CA ALA A 308 -9.96 3.30 18.29
C ALA A 308 -8.42 3.25 18.35
N GLY A 309 -7.85 2.06 18.52
CA GLY A 309 -6.40 1.86 18.57
C GLY A 309 -5.70 2.29 17.28
N TRP A 310 -6.32 2.05 16.12
CA TRP A 310 -5.78 2.56 14.85
C TRP A 310 -5.85 4.08 14.76
N GLN A 311 -6.94 4.70 15.21
CA GLN A 311 -7.05 6.15 15.24
C GLN A 311 -6.02 6.81 16.18
N ASP A 312 -5.66 6.14 17.27
CA ASP A 312 -4.54 6.57 18.12
C ASP A 312 -3.20 6.52 17.35
N VAL A 313 -2.96 5.49 16.54
CA VAL A 313 -1.77 5.41 15.66
C VAL A 313 -1.75 6.60 14.71
N LEU A 314 -2.87 6.92 14.05
CA LEU A 314 -2.98 8.05 13.13
C LEU A 314 -2.68 9.38 13.82
N ASN A 315 -3.10 9.56 15.08
CA ASN A 315 -2.84 10.78 15.85
C ASN A 315 -1.34 10.95 16.16
N GLU A 316 -0.66 9.86 16.52
CA GLU A 316 0.80 9.88 16.72
C GLU A 316 1.54 10.15 15.39
N LEU A 317 1.15 9.50 14.30
CA LEU A 317 1.72 9.75 12.96
C LEU A 317 1.52 11.20 12.51
N GLU A 318 0.34 11.79 12.76
CA GLU A 318 0.06 13.19 12.45
C GLU A 318 1.01 14.13 13.20
N ALA A 319 1.21 13.89 14.50
CA ALA A 319 2.13 14.67 15.32
C ALA A 319 3.58 14.55 14.81
N VAL A 320 4.00 13.36 14.38
CA VAL A 320 5.34 13.16 13.78
C VAL A 320 5.49 13.95 12.48
N LEU A 321 4.51 13.88 11.57
CA LEU A 321 4.55 14.59 10.29
C LEU A 321 4.38 16.11 10.43
N ALA A 322 3.70 16.57 11.48
CA ALA A 322 3.63 17.98 11.84
C ALA A 322 4.93 18.51 12.45
N GLY A 323 5.79 17.63 12.98
CA GLY A 323 7.00 17.99 13.72
C GLY A 323 6.73 18.30 15.21
N ASP A 324 5.51 18.01 15.70
CA ASP A 324 5.10 18.17 17.10
C ASP A 324 5.54 17.00 17.99
N ALA A 325 5.83 15.85 17.37
CA ALA A 325 6.42 14.68 18.02
C ALA A 325 7.68 14.23 17.27
N LEU A 326 8.67 13.81 18.04
CA LEU A 326 9.95 13.33 17.53
C LEU A 326 9.96 11.80 17.46
N VAL A 327 10.59 11.23 16.43
CA VAL A 327 10.81 9.79 16.36
C VAL A 327 12.03 9.43 17.21
N PRO A 328 11.93 8.50 18.17
CA PRO A 328 13.06 8.13 19.01
C PRO A 328 14.17 7.49 18.15
N PHE A 329 15.43 7.75 18.52
CA PHE A 329 16.57 7.08 17.93
C PHE A 329 17.33 6.28 18.98
N TRP A 330 17.44 4.97 18.77
CA TRP A 330 17.92 4.00 19.76
C TRP A 330 19.32 4.27 20.35
N ARG A 331 20.15 5.09 19.69
CA ARG A 331 21.51 5.44 20.18
C ARG A 331 21.58 6.72 20.99
N VAL A 332 20.48 7.45 21.13
CA VAL A 332 20.48 8.77 21.77
C VAL A 332 19.45 8.79 22.87
N GLU A 333 19.93 9.12 24.07
CA GLU A 333 19.11 9.46 25.23
C GLU A 333 19.44 10.91 25.59
N GLY A 334 18.42 11.72 25.87
CA GLY A 334 18.66 13.11 26.21
C GLY A 334 19.21 13.27 27.63
N HIS A 335 20.09 14.27 27.79
CA HIS A 335 20.70 14.55 29.09
C HIS A 335 19.65 14.96 30.13
N GLY A 336 19.82 14.46 31.36
CA GLY A 336 18.92 14.79 32.46
C GLY A 336 17.52 14.18 32.34
N GLY A 337 17.34 13.17 31.47
CA GLY A 337 16.05 12.52 31.23
C GLY A 337 15.12 13.32 30.30
N GLU A 338 15.62 14.36 29.64
CA GLU A 338 14.84 15.08 28.62
C GLU A 338 14.67 14.20 27.37
N PRO A 339 13.46 14.03 26.82
CA PRO A 339 13.30 13.25 25.61
C PRO A 339 13.92 13.94 24.39
N VAL A 340 14.58 13.14 23.56
CA VAL A 340 15.25 13.56 22.32
C VAL A 340 14.85 12.60 21.21
N GLY A 341 14.69 13.13 20.00
CA GLY A 341 14.41 12.33 18.81
C GLY A 341 14.63 13.11 17.53
N ILE A 342 14.24 12.49 16.43
CA ILE A 342 14.37 13.01 15.07
C ILE A 342 13.08 13.72 14.68
N ASN A 343 13.19 14.97 14.25
CA ASN A 343 12.09 15.72 13.67
C ASN A 343 11.91 15.32 12.19
N ILE A 344 10.90 14.50 11.90
CA ILE A 344 10.63 13.97 10.56
C ILE A 344 10.14 15.07 9.61
N ASN A 345 9.34 16.02 10.09
CA ASN A 345 8.92 17.17 9.30
C ASN A 345 10.15 17.95 8.77
N LYS A 346 11.12 18.23 9.65
CA LYS A 346 12.36 18.91 9.27
C LYS A 346 13.21 18.08 8.31
N PHE A 347 13.26 16.76 8.50
CA PHE A 347 13.96 15.84 7.61
C PHE A 347 13.36 15.84 6.19
N LEU A 348 12.03 15.82 6.06
CA LEU A 348 11.36 15.82 4.76
C LEU A 348 11.27 17.21 4.11
N THR A 349 11.29 18.30 4.89
CA THR A 349 11.24 19.66 4.33
C THR A 349 12.61 20.17 3.88
N ALA A 350 13.70 19.64 4.42
CA ALA A 350 15.06 19.98 4.06
C ALA A 350 15.98 18.74 4.19
N PRO A 351 15.83 17.74 3.31
CA PRO A 351 16.63 16.52 3.38
C PRO A 351 18.11 16.82 3.09
N GLY A 352 18.98 16.10 3.79
CA GLY A 352 20.41 16.07 3.53
C GLY A 352 20.77 14.86 2.67
N ASP A 353 22.02 14.45 2.76
CA ASP A 353 22.46 13.21 2.11
C ASP A 353 21.85 11.99 2.82
N LEU A 354 21.22 11.09 2.06
CA LEU A 354 20.59 9.88 2.58
C LEU A 354 21.57 8.72 2.72
N ASP A 355 22.78 8.97 3.23
CA ASP A 355 23.78 7.93 3.40
C ASP A 355 23.30 6.86 4.41
N LEU A 356 22.99 5.67 3.90
CA LEU A 356 22.43 4.57 4.69
C LEU A 356 23.31 4.19 5.89
N PHE A 357 24.64 4.22 5.75
CA PHE A 357 25.55 3.89 6.86
C PHE A 357 25.51 4.98 7.93
N LEU A 358 25.47 6.26 7.52
CA LEU A 358 25.35 7.38 8.46
C LEU A 358 23.96 7.48 9.08
N MET A 359 22.90 7.05 8.39
CA MET A 359 21.54 6.93 8.92
C MET A 359 21.46 5.84 9.99
N VAL A 360 21.96 4.63 9.70
CA VAL A 360 22.05 3.53 10.69
C VAL A 360 22.90 3.96 11.88
N HIS A 361 23.99 4.68 11.64
CA HIS A 361 24.80 5.25 12.71
C HIS A 361 24.03 6.33 13.50
N GLY A 362 23.19 7.12 12.85
CA GLY A 362 22.50 8.29 13.40
C GLY A 362 23.19 9.62 13.13
N ALA A 363 24.38 9.62 12.53
CA ALA A 363 25.10 10.86 12.21
C ALA A 363 24.37 11.68 11.13
N ALA A 364 23.74 11.01 10.16
CA ALA A 364 22.92 11.66 9.14
C ALA A 364 21.73 12.41 9.76
N PHE A 365 21.24 11.96 10.92
CA PHE A 365 20.10 12.57 11.58
C PHE A 365 20.45 13.74 12.49
N ALA A 366 21.74 14.01 12.73
CA ALA A 366 22.17 15.04 13.69
C ALA A 366 21.55 16.44 13.44
N PRO A 367 21.39 16.94 12.20
CA PRO A 367 20.72 18.23 11.94
C PRO A 367 19.23 18.25 12.30
N TYR A 368 18.61 17.08 12.37
CA TYR A 368 17.18 16.88 12.61
C TYR A 368 16.87 16.44 14.04
N MET A 369 17.90 16.22 14.87
CA MET A 369 17.72 15.86 16.27
C MET A 369 17.33 17.07 17.10
N GLU A 370 16.27 16.92 17.88
CA GLU A 370 15.70 17.98 18.71
C GLU A 370 15.34 17.43 20.10
N ARG A 371 15.12 18.33 21.05
CA ARG A 371 14.54 18.02 22.37
C ARG A 371 13.05 18.34 22.31
N GLY A 372 12.20 17.46 22.84
CA GLY A 372 10.76 17.67 22.78
C GLY A 372 9.96 16.41 23.09
N ARG A 373 8.65 16.45 22.87
CA ARG A 373 7.80 15.25 22.95
C ARG A 373 8.30 14.22 21.95
N VAL A 374 8.48 12.99 22.40
CA VAL A 374 8.74 11.82 21.54
C VAL A 374 7.41 11.12 21.30
N VAL A 375 7.23 10.58 20.10
CA VAL A 375 6.04 9.80 19.72
C VAL A 375 5.82 8.63 20.69
N ASP A 376 4.56 8.35 21.04
CA ASP A 376 4.22 7.18 21.85
C ASP A 376 4.26 5.91 20.99
N ILE A 377 5.41 5.23 20.99
CA ILE A 377 5.60 3.98 20.24
C ILE A 377 4.76 2.83 20.81
N ASP A 378 4.33 2.92 22.07
CA ASP A 378 3.52 1.88 22.71
C ASP A 378 2.12 1.82 22.08
N VAL A 379 1.67 2.86 21.37
CA VAL A 379 0.43 2.83 20.59
C VAL A 379 0.48 1.73 19.52
N LEU A 380 1.62 1.57 18.83
CA LEU A 380 1.79 0.52 17.82
C LEU A 380 1.82 -0.87 18.43
N GLU A 381 2.46 -1.02 19.60
CA GLU A 381 2.48 -2.29 20.33
C GLU A 381 1.07 -2.67 20.80
N ARG A 382 0.34 -1.73 21.43
CA ARG A 382 -1.06 -1.94 21.83
C ARG A 382 -1.94 -2.31 20.64
N PHE A 383 -1.78 -1.64 19.50
CA PHE A 383 -2.52 -1.98 18.29
C PHE A 383 -2.18 -3.38 17.75
N SER A 384 -0.91 -3.77 17.81
CA SER A 384 -0.48 -5.12 17.47
C SER A 384 -1.10 -6.15 18.43
N GLU A 385 -1.20 -5.86 19.72
CA GLU A 385 -1.85 -6.74 20.70
C GLU A 385 -3.36 -6.88 20.44
N LEU A 386 -4.05 -5.78 20.17
CA LEU A 386 -5.49 -5.75 19.85
C LEU A 386 -5.82 -6.57 18.59
N THR A 387 -4.89 -6.64 17.63
CA THR A 387 -5.04 -7.40 16.38
C THR A 387 -4.48 -8.83 16.48
N GLY A 388 -4.10 -9.29 17.67
CA GLY A 388 -3.55 -10.63 17.89
C GLY A 388 -2.20 -10.85 17.20
N GLY A 389 -1.39 -9.80 17.09
CA GLY A 389 -0.09 -9.78 16.43
C GLY A 389 -0.14 -9.49 14.92
N GLN A 390 -1.31 -9.11 14.39
CA GLN A 390 -1.54 -8.84 12.96
C GLN A 390 -1.51 -7.34 12.63
N GLY A 391 -0.90 -6.51 13.48
CA GLY A 391 -0.94 -5.05 13.35
C GLY A 391 -0.47 -4.54 11.98
N GLY A 392 0.51 -5.20 11.35
CA GLY A 392 0.96 -4.83 10.00
C GLY A 392 -0.07 -5.12 8.90
N MET A 393 -0.82 -6.23 8.99
CA MET A 393 -1.89 -6.54 8.04
C MET A 393 -3.05 -5.55 8.19
N PHE A 394 -3.47 -5.27 9.42
CA PHE A 394 -4.51 -4.28 9.69
C PHE A 394 -4.07 -2.86 9.30
N ALA A 395 -2.82 -2.49 9.58
CA ALA A 395 -2.29 -1.19 9.18
C ALA A 395 -2.38 -1.01 7.67
N LEU A 396 -1.97 -2.03 6.90
CA LEU A 396 -2.13 -2.02 5.46
C LEU A 396 -3.60 -1.98 5.05
N TRP A 397 -4.45 -2.90 5.53
CA TRP A 397 -5.86 -2.91 5.15
C TRP A 397 -6.56 -1.58 5.48
N PHE A 398 -6.22 -0.95 6.60
CA PHE A 398 -6.75 0.34 6.99
C PHE A 398 -6.11 1.51 6.22
N ASN A 399 -4.85 1.39 5.73
CA ASN A 399 -4.09 2.38 4.93
C ASN A 399 -2.94 1.84 4.07
#